data_AF-A0A3D8I296-F1
#
_entry.id   AF-A0A3D8I296-F1
#
_cell.length_a   1.000
_cell.length_b   1.000
_cell.length_c   1.000
_cell.angle_alpha   90.00
_cell.angle_beta   90.00
_cell.angle_gamma   90.00
#
_symmetry.space_group_name_H-M   'P 1'
#
loop_
_entity.id
_entity.type
_entity.pdbx_description
1 polymer ?
#
loop_
_entity_poly.entity_id
_entity_poly.type
_entity_poly.pdbx_seq_one_letter_code
_entity_poly.pdbx_strand_id
1 'polypeptide(L)'
;MRTTKEHNLLQTLTRVNRPYEDMRYGYVVDFANIDEEFAKTNKAYLDELKDELEADLGEEFTSYNKLFKSEDEIRQQILEIEQALEGFEVSNKERFAKQIRQCEKDQLYTLRKALEGARELHNVMTLKGQTHVKLSSLEPKILLAIIQDRLETLALSEALSKESISPELLNVALEEYIFHFTKIGERELYLTPLKEYIKTLREGLGACLDKEDVQYVKLCEEFQRILQKHNTQEMSQDAIDSLIVQTKALQERLNAYNASNELTCAKYNNDPKFLRIHKRTKEHLNKADSNHSALYENLIAIKEKVDNKVLNNLNLLENEPYFETEVRALSKEHLKAIFKQSPNTTDTTKHISHLIAQEYLNQYKQGALT
;
A
#
# COMPACT_ATOMS: atom_id res chain seq x y z
N MET A 1 58.91 -18.55 36.84
CA MET A 1 57.65 -18.38 36.07
C MET A 1 57.69 -17.00 35.43
N ARG A 2 57.61 -16.91 34.09
CA ARG A 2 57.51 -15.63 33.38
C ARG A 2 56.02 -15.34 33.16
N THR A 3 55.47 -14.38 33.89
CA THR A 3 54.17 -13.79 33.61
C THR A 3 54.28 -13.00 32.30
N THR A 4 53.73 -13.56 31.23
CA THR A 4 53.69 -12.93 29.91
C THR A 4 52.66 -11.81 29.91
N LYS A 5 53.12 -10.56 29.84
CA LYS A 5 52.27 -9.37 29.68
C LYS A 5 51.31 -9.55 28.48
N GLU A 6 50.05 -9.12 28.65
CA GLU A 6 48.89 -9.25 27.73
C GLU A 6 49.23 -9.26 26.23
N HIS A 7 50.07 -8.34 25.76
CA HIS A 7 50.47 -8.21 24.35
C HIS A 7 51.27 -9.40 23.76
N ASN A 8 51.98 -10.14 24.62
CA ASN A 8 52.83 -11.27 24.24
C ASN A 8 52.01 -12.57 24.16
N LEU A 9 50.88 -12.63 24.88
CA LEU A 9 49.97 -13.77 24.90
C LEU A 9 49.30 -13.95 23.54
N LEU A 10 48.72 -12.89 22.98
CA LEU A 10 48.04 -12.92 21.67
C LEU A 10 49.01 -13.26 20.51
N GLN A 11 50.24 -12.74 20.55
CA GLN A 11 51.28 -13.09 19.58
C GLN A 11 51.72 -14.56 19.66
N THR A 12 51.71 -15.13 20.87
CA THR A 12 52.05 -16.54 21.07
C THR A 12 50.94 -17.45 20.56
N LEU A 13 49.67 -17.06 20.76
CA LEU A 13 48.50 -17.80 20.31
C LEU A 13 48.31 -17.76 18.78
N THR A 14 48.54 -16.60 18.16
CA THR A 14 48.46 -16.43 16.69
C THR A 14 49.53 -17.20 15.93
N ARG A 15 50.65 -17.56 16.57
CA ARG A 15 51.65 -18.48 15.99
C ARG A 15 51.11 -19.90 15.78
N VAL A 16 50.15 -20.33 16.58
CA VAL A 16 49.55 -21.67 16.51
C VAL A 16 48.37 -21.74 15.53
N ASN A 17 47.84 -20.58 15.11
CA ASN A 17 46.67 -20.47 14.23
C ASN A 17 47.02 -20.25 12.74
N ARG A 18 48.19 -20.74 12.29
CA ARG A 18 48.56 -20.68 10.87
C ARG A 18 47.97 -21.89 10.13
N PRO A 19 47.25 -21.68 9.01
CA PRO A 19 46.62 -22.79 8.28
C PRO A 19 47.69 -23.75 7.73
N TYR A 20 47.53 -25.05 8.01
CA TYR A 20 48.41 -26.12 7.55
C TYR A 20 47.59 -27.38 7.22
N GLU A 21 47.63 -27.80 5.95
CA GLU A 21 46.91 -28.99 5.42
C GLU A 21 45.44 -29.05 5.90
N ASP A 22 45.00 -30.16 6.47
CA ASP A 22 43.61 -30.37 6.95
C ASP A 22 43.40 -29.98 8.43
N MET A 23 44.38 -29.37 9.10
CA MET A 23 44.22 -28.94 10.49
C MET A 23 43.37 -27.67 10.59
N ARG A 24 42.15 -27.84 11.11
CA ARG A 24 41.18 -26.74 11.31
C ARG A 24 41.43 -25.93 12.59
N TYR A 25 42.18 -26.46 13.56
CA TYR A 25 42.38 -25.85 14.88
C TYR A 25 43.82 -26.04 15.38
N GLY A 26 44.35 -25.03 16.06
CA GLY A 26 45.62 -25.08 16.77
C GLY A 26 45.42 -25.43 18.25
N TYR A 27 46.23 -26.34 18.78
CA TYR A 27 46.13 -26.78 20.18
C TYR A 27 47.15 -26.04 21.06
N VAL A 28 46.67 -25.53 22.20
CA VAL A 28 47.48 -24.85 23.20
C VAL A 28 47.32 -25.60 24.51
N VAL A 29 48.45 -25.98 25.14
CA VAL A 29 48.44 -26.63 26.45
C VAL A 29 48.91 -25.62 27.47
N ASP A 30 48.03 -25.28 28.40
CA ASP A 30 48.31 -24.31 29.45
C ASP A 30 48.76 -24.99 30.76
N PHE A 31 49.81 -24.44 31.36
CA PHE A 31 50.36 -24.84 32.66
C PHE A 31 50.40 -23.67 33.66
N ALA A 32 49.97 -22.47 33.24
CA ALA A 32 50.08 -21.22 33.98
C ALA A 32 48.72 -20.59 34.35
N ASN A 33 47.61 -21.26 34.03
CA ASN A 33 46.23 -20.84 34.33
C ASN A 33 45.92 -19.46 33.73
N ILE A 34 46.14 -19.33 32.43
CA ILE A 34 46.06 -18.09 31.65
C ILE A 34 44.63 -17.72 31.24
N ASP A 35 43.61 -18.46 31.68
CA ASP A 35 42.21 -18.27 31.26
C ASP A 35 41.70 -16.84 31.46
N GLU A 36 42.00 -16.22 32.62
CA GLU A 36 41.60 -14.84 32.92
C GLU A 36 42.33 -13.81 32.04
N GLU A 37 43.64 -13.96 31.86
CA GLU A 37 44.43 -13.07 31.00
C GLU A 37 44.06 -13.27 29.52
N PHE A 38 43.75 -14.49 29.09
CA PHE A 38 43.28 -14.80 27.74
C PHE A 38 41.92 -14.17 27.49
N ALA A 39 40.95 -14.33 28.40
CA ALA A 39 39.63 -13.71 28.27
C ALA A 39 39.73 -12.18 28.19
N LYS A 40 40.59 -11.57 29.03
CA LYS A 40 40.81 -10.12 29.04
C LYS A 40 41.48 -9.62 27.75
N THR A 41 42.50 -10.32 27.27
CA THR A 41 43.24 -9.95 26.05
C THR A 41 42.39 -10.18 24.80
N ASN A 42 41.61 -11.26 24.75
CA ASN A 42 40.70 -11.54 23.65
C ASN A 42 39.55 -10.52 23.59
N LYS A 43 39.04 -10.09 24.75
CA LYS A 43 38.03 -9.01 24.82
C LYS A 43 38.58 -7.69 24.28
N ALA A 44 39.78 -7.29 24.71
CA ALA A 44 40.42 -6.07 24.21
C ALA A 44 40.64 -6.11 22.68
N TYR A 45 41.09 -7.25 22.15
CA TYR A 45 41.25 -7.45 20.71
C TYR A 45 39.92 -7.39 19.94
N LEU A 46 38.85 -7.97 20.49
CA LEU A 46 37.52 -7.91 19.89
C LEU A 46 36.94 -6.48 19.91
N ASP A 47 37.22 -5.72 20.97
CA ASP A 47 36.79 -4.33 21.09
C ASP A 47 37.54 -3.44 20.07
N GLU A 48 38.86 -3.60 19.91
CA GLU A 48 39.64 -2.91 18.86
C GLU A 48 39.13 -3.24 17.44
N LEU A 49 38.83 -4.52 17.17
CA LEU A 49 38.32 -4.95 15.88
C LEU A 49 36.92 -4.39 15.58
N LYS A 50 36.09 -4.22 16.62
CA LYS A 50 34.78 -3.56 16.51
C LYS A 50 34.94 -2.08 16.20
N ASP A 51 35.85 -1.38 16.90
CA ASP A 51 36.10 0.04 16.69
C ASP A 51 36.65 0.32 15.28
N GLU A 52 37.53 -0.54 14.75
CA GLU A 52 38.02 -0.44 13.36
C GLU A 52 36.89 -0.66 12.34
N LEU A 53 36.04 -1.67 12.55
CA LEU A 53 34.90 -1.94 11.67
C LEU A 53 33.83 -0.83 11.73
N GLU A 54 33.62 -0.21 12.89
CA GLU A 54 32.69 0.91 13.05
C GLU A 54 33.17 2.16 12.28
N ALA A 55 34.49 2.41 12.30
CA ALA A 55 35.10 3.52 11.58
C ALA A 55 35.03 3.37 10.05
N ASP A 56 35.15 2.14 9.52
CA ASP A 56 35.13 1.88 8.08
C ASP A 56 33.70 1.69 7.50
N LEU A 57 32.77 1.12 8.27
CA LEU A 57 31.44 0.73 7.76
C LEU A 57 30.29 1.67 8.16
N GLY A 58 30.49 2.58 9.12
CA GLY A 58 29.47 3.58 9.50
C GLY A 58 28.08 2.97 9.76
N GLU A 59 27.07 3.32 8.95
CA GLU A 59 25.69 2.82 9.10
C GLU A 59 25.55 1.30 8.90
N GLU A 60 26.42 0.64 8.12
CA GLU A 60 26.39 -0.82 7.92
C GLU A 60 26.86 -1.60 9.15
N PHE A 61 27.56 -0.95 10.09
CA PHE A 61 28.04 -1.57 11.33
C PHE A 61 26.90 -2.13 12.18
N THR A 62 25.71 -1.51 12.15
CA THR A 62 24.52 -2.01 12.85
C THR A 62 24.11 -3.42 12.43
N SER A 63 24.41 -3.82 11.18
CA SER A 63 24.15 -5.17 10.67
C SER A 63 25.23 -6.17 11.12
N TYR A 64 26.48 -5.72 11.24
CA TYR A 64 27.61 -6.53 11.71
C TYR A 64 27.65 -6.71 13.22
N ASN A 65 27.20 -5.72 14.00
CA ASN A 65 27.12 -5.81 15.46
C ASN A 65 26.20 -6.97 15.91
N LYS A 66 25.22 -7.35 15.07
CA LYS A 66 24.38 -8.54 15.27
C LYS A 66 25.15 -9.87 15.27
N LEU A 67 26.35 -9.92 14.67
CA LEU A 67 27.22 -11.11 14.65
C LEU A 67 28.02 -11.27 15.95
N PHE A 68 28.29 -10.17 16.66
CA PHE A 68 29.14 -10.12 17.86
C PHE A 68 28.35 -10.14 19.18
N LYS A 69 27.24 -10.89 19.24
CA LYS A 69 26.48 -11.11 20.48
C LYS A 69 27.27 -12.01 21.44
N SER A 70 27.35 -11.61 22.70
CA SER A 70 27.90 -12.44 23.79
C SER A 70 27.00 -13.65 24.08
N GLU A 71 27.53 -14.69 24.73
CA GLU A 71 26.72 -15.88 25.07
C GLU A 71 25.56 -15.55 26.03
N ASP A 72 25.75 -14.60 26.94
CA ASP A 72 24.72 -14.17 27.88
C ASP A 72 23.59 -13.40 27.19
N GLU A 73 23.92 -12.52 26.24
CA GLU A 73 22.92 -11.81 25.41
C GLU A 73 22.12 -12.77 24.52
N ILE A 74 22.79 -13.79 23.97
CA ILE A 74 22.12 -14.85 23.20
C ILE A 74 21.12 -15.59 24.08
N ARG A 75 21.50 -15.96 25.32
CA ARG A 75 20.60 -16.65 26.25
C ARG A 75 19.40 -15.79 26.66
N GLN A 76 19.60 -14.51 26.94
CA GLN A 76 18.51 -13.59 27.26
C GLN A 76 17.52 -13.45 26.09
N GLN A 77 18.02 -13.26 24.87
CA GLN A 77 17.15 -13.15 23.70
C GLN A 77 16.40 -14.45 23.40
N ILE A 78 17.01 -15.62 23.62
CA ILE A 78 16.30 -16.91 23.51
C ILE A 78 15.12 -16.94 24.50
N LEU A 79 15.33 -16.47 25.73
CA LEU A 79 14.31 -16.48 26.78
C LEU A 79 13.16 -15.52 26.45
N GLU A 80 13.47 -14.32 25.96
CA GLU A 80 12.46 -13.35 25.47
C GLU A 80 11.63 -13.92 24.31
N ILE A 81 12.27 -14.61 23.37
CA ILE A 81 11.61 -15.26 22.24
C ILE A 81 10.71 -16.40 22.72
N GLU A 82 11.19 -17.24 23.64
CA GLU A 82 10.40 -18.34 24.21
C GLU A 82 9.17 -17.80 24.96
N GLN A 83 9.31 -16.74 25.75
CA GLN A 83 8.20 -16.09 26.45
C GLN A 83 7.17 -15.51 25.48
N ALA A 84 7.62 -14.83 24.40
CA ALA A 84 6.72 -14.27 23.40
C ALA A 84 5.96 -15.35 22.61
N LEU A 85 6.55 -16.54 22.46
CA LEU A 85 5.96 -17.66 21.72
C LEU A 85 5.20 -18.66 22.60
N GLU A 86 5.31 -18.61 23.93
CA GLU A 86 4.72 -19.58 24.86
C GLU A 86 3.19 -19.67 24.75
N GLY A 87 2.54 -18.56 24.42
CA GLY A 87 1.09 -18.50 24.20
C GLY A 87 0.60 -19.06 22.86
N PHE A 88 1.50 -19.45 21.96
CA PHE A 88 1.19 -19.79 20.57
C PHE A 88 1.63 -21.20 20.19
N GLU A 89 0.78 -21.90 19.43
CA GLU A 89 1.07 -23.25 18.95
C GLU A 89 1.90 -23.18 17.66
N VAL A 90 3.21 -22.99 17.81
CA VAL A 90 4.13 -22.70 16.69
C VAL A 90 4.40 -23.92 15.78
N SER A 91 4.13 -25.13 16.27
CA SER A 91 4.32 -26.39 15.52
C SER A 91 3.24 -26.64 14.46
N ASN A 92 2.03 -26.15 14.68
CA ASN A 92 0.91 -26.32 13.75
C ASN A 92 0.53 -24.98 13.12
N LYS A 93 0.91 -24.79 11.85
CA LYS A 93 0.72 -23.56 11.07
C LYS A 93 -0.74 -23.12 10.99
N GLU A 94 -1.69 -24.05 10.89
CA GLU A 94 -3.12 -23.72 10.83
C GLU A 94 -3.64 -23.21 12.16
N ARG A 95 -3.22 -23.84 13.26
CA ARG A 95 -3.61 -23.39 14.60
C ARG A 95 -2.96 -22.07 14.96
N PHE A 96 -1.68 -21.90 14.61
CA PHE A 96 -0.98 -20.62 14.71
C PHE A 96 -1.75 -19.52 13.95
N ALA A 97 -2.09 -19.74 12.68
CA ALA A 97 -2.87 -18.78 11.90
C ALA A 97 -4.23 -18.46 12.54
N LYS A 98 -4.91 -19.44 13.15
CA LYS A 98 -6.17 -19.21 13.88
C LYS A 98 -5.99 -18.39 15.16
N GLN A 99 -4.93 -18.62 15.93
CA GLN A 99 -4.64 -17.88 17.16
C GLN A 99 -4.31 -16.41 16.86
N ILE A 100 -3.43 -16.18 15.89
CA ILE A 100 -2.99 -14.84 15.49
C ILE A 100 -4.16 -13.98 14.96
N ARG A 101 -5.22 -14.62 14.42
CA ARG A 101 -6.44 -13.89 14.01
C ARG A 101 -7.13 -13.19 15.17
N GLN A 102 -7.04 -13.73 16.39
CA GLN A 102 -7.66 -13.16 17.59
C GLN A 102 -6.76 -12.13 18.29
N CYS A 103 -5.51 -11.99 17.86
CA CYS A 103 -4.55 -11.07 18.45
C CYS A 103 -4.74 -9.63 17.97
N GLU A 104 -4.41 -8.69 18.86
CA GLU A 104 -4.33 -7.27 18.56
C GLU A 104 -3.03 -6.92 17.82
N LYS A 105 -3.03 -5.79 17.11
CA LYS A 105 -1.92 -5.35 16.24
C LYS A 105 -0.59 -5.26 16.98
N ASP A 106 -0.59 -4.79 18.23
CA ASP A 106 0.61 -4.68 19.06
C ASP A 106 1.21 -6.04 19.43
N GLN A 107 0.35 -7.05 19.66
CA GLN A 107 0.80 -8.42 19.88
C GLN A 107 1.42 -9.02 18.61
N LEU A 108 0.87 -8.70 17.43
CA LEU A 108 1.43 -9.12 16.14
C LEU A 108 2.82 -8.54 15.89
N TYR A 109 3.02 -7.24 16.18
CA TYR A 109 4.33 -6.62 16.06
C TYR A 109 5.34 -7.21 17.04
N THR A 110 4.91 -7.53 18.25
CA THR A 110 5.76 -8.18 19.26
C THR A 110 6.18 -9.58 18.82
N LEU A 111 5.25 -10.38 18.32
CA LEU A 111 5.52 -11.70 17.73
C LEU A 111 6.44 -11.63 16.52
N ARG A 112 6.22 -10.65 15.64
CA ARG A 112 7.06 -10.42 14.47
C ARG A 112 8.50 -10.12 14.88
N LYS A 113 8.71 -9.21 15.83
CA LYS A 113 10.05 -8.90 16.37
C LYS A 113 10.71 -10.13 16.99
N ALA A 114 9.97 -10.92 17.76
CA ALA A 114 10.49 -12.16 18.36
C ALA A 114 10.93 -13.18 17.29
N LEU A 115 10.14 -13.37 16.24
CA LEU A 115 10.48 -14.30 15.15
C LEU A 115 11.60 -13.79 14.23
N GLU A 116 11.69 -12.48 14.00
CA GLU A 116 12.83 -11.85 13.33
C GLU A 116 14.12 -12.05 14.16
N GLY A 117 14.04 -11.85 15.47
CA GLY A 117 15.12 -12.15 16.42
C GLY A 117 15.52 -13.62 16.41
N ALA A 118 14.55 -14.55 16.38
CA ALA A 118 14.81 -15.98 16.26
C ALA A 118 15.55 -16.33 14.97
N ARG A 119 15.17 -15.73 13.84
CA ARG A 119 15.84 -15.90 12.55
C ARG A 119 17.28 -15.40 12.60
N GLU A 120 17.51 -14.24 13.19
CA GLU A 120 18.85 -13.67 13.36
C GLU A 120 19.72 -14.56 14.27
N LEU A 121 19.19 -14.98 15.42
CA LEU A 121 19.88 -15.88 16.34
C LEU A 121 20.19 -17.23 15.70
N HIS A 122 19.28 -17.79 14.91
CA HIS A 122 19.52 -19.03 14.17
C HIS A 122 20.74 -18.89 13.24
N ASN A 123 20.85 -17.78 12.52
CA ASN A 123 21.99 -17.51 11.64
C ASN A 123 23.30 -17.35 12.45
N VAL A 124 23.27 -16.61 13.56
CA VAL A 124 24.44 -16.41 14.43
C VAL A 124 24.89 -17.71 15.07
N MET A 125 23.97 -18.53 15.58
CA MET A 125 24.26 -19.83 16.18
C MET A 125 24.86 -20.81 15.15
N THR A 126 24.32 -20.82 13.93
CA THR A 126 24.86 -21.64 12.83
C THR A 126 26.31 -21.24 12.49
N LEU A 127 26.61 -19.94 12.45
CA LEU A 127 27.98 -19.45 12.23
C LEU A 127 28.95 -19.82 13.36
N LYS A 128 28.47 -19.87 14.60
CA LYS A 128 29.26 -20.27 15.78
C LYS A 128 29.34 -21.79 15.98
N GLY A 129 28.66 -22.60 15.15
CA GLY A 129 28.62 -24.06 15.28
C GLY A 129 27.83 -24.57 16.49
N GLN A 130 27.02 -23.73 17.12
CA GLN A 130 26.12 -24.09 18.23
C GLN A 130 24.71 -24.32 17.68
N THR A 131 24.02 -25.39 18.10
CA THR A 131 22.65 -25.68 17.66
C THR A 131 21.70 -25.72 18.85
N HIS A 132 20.67 -24.88 18.83
CA HIS A 132 19.62 -24.90 19.84
C HIS A 132 18.36 -25.59 19.29
N VAL A 133 18.03 -26.78 19.84
CA VAL A 133 16.99 -27.68 19.32
C VAL A 133 15.63 -27.00 19.11
N LYS A 134 15.18 -26.18 20.05
CA LYS A 134 13.89 -25.47 19.92
C LYS A 134 13.90 -24.39 18.83
N LEU A 135 15.01 -23.68 18.64
CA LEU A 135 15.12 -22.65 17.59
C LEU A 135 15.30 -23.27 16.21
N SER A 136 15.98 -24.41 16.12
CA SER A 136 16.15 -25.15 14.87
C SER A 136 14.85 -25.80 14.38
N SER A 137 13.90 -26.09 15.28
CA SER A 137 12.57 -26.60 14.92
C SER A 137 11.59 -25.49 14.49
N LEU A 138 11.89 -24.22 14.78
CA LEU A 138 11.08 -23.11 14.33
C LEU A 138 11.35 -22.89 12.84
N GLU A 139 10.28 -22.73 12.05
CA GLU A 139 10.35 -22.29 10.66
C GLU A 139 10.01 -20.79 10.59
N PRO A 140 10.89 -19.88 11.07
CA PRO A 140 10.56 -18.47 11.27
C PRO A 140 10.14 -17.79 9.96
N LYS A 141 10.65 -18.23 8.80
CA LYS A 141 10.24 -17.70 7.50
C LYS A 141 8.73 -17.86 7.25
N ILE A 142 8.17 -19.03 7.57
CA ILE A 142 6.76 -19.33 7.31
C ILE A 142 5.88 -18.63 8.34
N LEU A 143 6.30 -18.63 9.60
CA LEU A 143 5.57 -17.95 10.69
C LEU A 143 5.52 -16.43 10.49
N LEU A 144 6.63 -15.83 10.05
CA LEU A 144 6.69 -14.41 9.69
C LEU A 144 5.78 -14.08 8.52
N ALA A 145 5.70 -14.96 7.51
CA ALA A 145 4.76 -14.77 6.40
C ALA A 145 3.30 -14.76 6.88
N ILE A 146 2.91 -15.68 7.77
CA ILE A 146 1.55 -15.74 8.33
C ILE A 146 1.21 -14.46 9.13
N ILE A 147 2.15 -13.94 9.93
CA ILE A 147 1.94 -12.69 10.68
C ILE A 147 1.85 -11.49 9.74
N GLN A 148 2.73 -11.44 8.74
CA GLN A 148 2.74 -10.38 7.75
C GLN A 148 1.41 -10.33 6.99
N ASP A 149 0.91 -11.49 6.55
CA ASP A 149 -0.39 -11.58 5.88
C ASP A 149 -1.53 -11.12 6.79
N ARG A 150 -1.51 -11.46 8.09
CA ARG A 150 -2.51 -10.95 9.04
C ARG A 150 -2.45 -9.44 9.22
N LEU A 151 -1.25 -8.88 9.33
CA LEU A 151 -1.05 -7.43 9.44
C LEU A 151 -1.56 -6.69 8.19
N GLU A 152 -1.31 -7.25 7.00
CA GLU A 152 -1.85 -6.75 5.74
C GLU A 152 -3.39 -6.80 5.72
N THR A 153 -4.00 -7.92 6.15
CA THR A 153 -5.47 -8.01 6.27
C THR A 153 -6.04 -6.96 7.23
N LEU A 154 -5.37 -6.68 8.36
CA LEU A 154 -5.80 -5.66 9.31
C LEU A 154 -5.64 -4.24 8.76
N ALA A 155 -4.54 -3.95 8.05
CA ALA A 155 -4.37 -2.67 7.38
C ALA A 155 -5.46 -2.45 6.32
N LEU A 156 -5.78 -3.49 5.54
CA LEU A 156 -6.88 -3.49 4.59
C LEU A 156 -8.24 -3.26 5.26
N SER A 157 -8.53 -3.94 6.37
CA SER A 157 -9.80 -3.74 7.07
C SER A 157 -9.93 -2.34 7.67
N GLU A 158 -8.85 -1.78 8.21
CA GLU A 158 -8.77 -0.39 8.69
C GLU A 158 -8.93 0.62 7.55
N ALA A 159 -8.32 0.39 6.40
CA ALA A 159 -8.47 1.24 5.22
C ALA A 159 -9.93 1.20 4.72
N LEU A 160 -10.53 0.01 4.70
CA LEU A 160 -11.90 -0.20 4.27
C LEU A 160 -12.94 0.31 5.27
N SER A 161 -12.65 0.38 6.58
CA SER A 161 -13.63 0.77 7.61
C SER A 161 -13.82 2.28 7.76
N LYS A 162 -13.02 3.11 7.08
CA LYS A 162 -13.19 4.57 7.08
C LYS A 162 -14.53 4.96 6.42
N GLU A 163 -15.32 5.77 7.10
CA GLU A 163 -16.68 6.18 6.69
C GLU A 163 -16.74 6.93 5.35
N SER A 164 -15.66 7.59 4.94
CA SER A 164 -15.54 8.24 3.63
C SER A 164 -14.22 7.85 2.98
N ILE A 165 -14.25 6.83 2.13
CA ILE A 165 -13.09 6.46 1.32
C ILE A 165 -13.12 7.32 0.05
N SER A 166 -12.12 8.18 -0.12
CA SER A 166 -11.90 8.82 -1.41
C SER A 166 -11.70 7.75 -2.50
N PRO A 167 -12.20 7.93 -3.73
CA PRO A 167 -12.06 6.93 -4.80
C PRO A 167 -10.59 6.52 -5.07
N GLU A 168 -9.64 7.40 -4.75
CA GLU A 168 -8.20 7.13 -4.80
C GLU A 168 -7.75 6.12 -3.74
N LEU A 169 -8.12 6.33 -2.47
CA LEU A 169 -7.90 5.35 -1.40
C LEU A 169 -8.61 4.02 -1.65
N LEU A 170 -9.79 4.03 -2.29
CA LEU A 170 -10.46 2.81 -2.70
C LEU A 170 -9.59 2.05 -3.72
N ASN A 171 -9.06 2.73 -4.74
CA ASN A 171 -8.17 2.10 -5.73
C ASN A 171 -6.94 1.45 -5.09
N VAL A 172 -6.32 2.10 -4.10
CA VAL A 172 -5.18 1.54 -3.34
C VAL A 172 -5.61 0.30 -2.54
N ALA A 173 -6.72 0.39 -1.80
CA ALA A 173 -7.25 -0.76 -1.06
C ALA A 173 -7.62 -1.94 -1.97
N LEU A 174 -8.10 -1.67 -3.18
CA LEU A 174 -8.41 -2.70 -4.19
C LEU A 174 -7.16 -3.39 -4.72
N GLU A 175 -6.07 -2.66 -4.91
CA GLU A 175 -4.80 -3.24 -5.32
C GLU A 175 -4.24 -4.19 -4.24
N GLU A 176 -4.26 -3.75 -2.99
CA GLU A 176 -3.87 -4.59 -1.85
C GLU A 176 -4.79 -5.81 -1.69
N TYR A 177 -6.11 -5.66 -1.92
CA TYR A 177 -7.06 -6.77 -1.88
C TYR A 177 -6.76 -7.81 -2.96
N ILE A 178 -6.51 -7.39 -4.22
CA ILE A 178 -6.12 -8.30 -5.31
C ILE A 178 -4.83 -9.05 -4.96
N PHE A 179 -3.87 -8.39 -4.30
CA PHE A 179 -2.60 -9.00 -3.89
C PHE A 179 -2.76 -9.99 -2.72
N HIS A 180 -3.65 -9.72 -1.77
CA HIS A 180 -3.95 -10.65 -0.69
C HIS A 180 -4.55 -11.96 -1.22
N PHE A 181 -5.46 -11.88 -2.21
CA PHE A 181 -6.03 -13.07 -2.85
C PHE A 181 -4.98 -13.93 -3.56
N THR A 182 -3.87 -13.34 -4.03
CA THR A 182 -2.79 -14.10 -4.70
C THR A 182 -1.90 -14.90 -3.76
N LYS A 183 -1.99 -14.71 -2.44
CA LYS A 183 -1.14 -15.41 -1.47
C LYS A 183 -1.78 -16.63 -0.81
N ILE A 184 -3.09 -16.84 -0.99
CA ILE A 184 -3.84 -17.92 -0.32
C ILE A 184 -3.76 -19.18 -1.20
N GLY A 185 -2.72 -20.01 -1.01
CA GLY A 185 -2.47 -21.25 -1.78
C GLY A 185 -3.65 -22.25 -1.83
N GLU A 186 -3.57 -23.23 -2.75
CA GLU A 186 -4.52 -24.33 -3.12
C GLU A 186 -6.02 -23.96 -3.34
N ARG A 187 -6.57 -22.93 -2.70
CA ARG A 187 -7.91 -22.35 -2.98
C ARG A 187 -7.89 -21.33 -4.13
N GLU A 188 -6.74 -21.08 -4.73
CA GLU A 188 -6.54 -20.09 -5.80
C GLU A 188 -7.44 -20.35 -7.03
N LEU A 189 -7.70 -21.62 -7.37
CA LEU A 189 -8.46 -21.95 -8.57
C LEU A 189 -9.92 -21.48 -8.50
N TYR A 190 -10.53 -21.51 -7.31
CA TYR A 190 -11.91 -21.03 -7.09
C TYR A 190 -11.99 -19.50 -6.94
N LEU A 191 -10.88 -18.84 -6.59
CA LEU A 191 -10.83 -17.40 -6.37
C LEU A 191 -10.38 -16.61 -7.60
N THR A 192 -9.85 -17.30 -8.60
CA THR A 192 -9.45 -16.72 -9.89
C THR A 192 -10.56 -15.93 -10.59
N PRO A 193 -11.81 -16.43 -10.73
CA PRO A 193 -12.87 -15.65 -11.37
C PRO A 193 -13.20 -14.36 -10.62
N LEU A 194 -13.26 -14.41 -9.28
CA LEU A 194 -13.50 -13.23 -8.46
C LEU A 194 -12.41 -12.17 -8.67
N LYS A 195 -11.14 -12.59 -8.76
CA LYS A 195 -10.01 -11.71 -9.02
C LYS A 195 -10.14 -10.99 -10.36
N GLU A 196 -10.55 -11.70 -11.42
CA GLU A 196 -10.79 -11.09 -12.72
C GLU A 196 -11.88 -10.02 -12.64
N TYR A 197 -13.00 -10.31 -11.97
CA TYR A 197 -14.09 -9.35 -11.80
C TYR A 197 -13.70 -8.11 -10.99
N ILE A 198 -12.90 -8.27 -9.94
CA ILE A 198 -12.40 -7.14 -9.15
C ILE A 198 -11.42 -6.30 -9.97
N LYS A 199 -10.56 -6.95 -10.77
CA LYS A 199 -9.62 -6.26 -11.66
C LYS A 199 -10.37 -5.43 -12.72
N THR A 200 -11.35 -6.02 -13.39
CA THR A 200 -12.15 -5.31 -14.40
C THR A 200 -13.00 -4.20 -13.79
N LEU A 201 -13.53 -4.39 -12.57
CA LEU A 201 -14.20 -3.32 -11.82
C LEU A 201 -13.26 -2.17 -11.50
N ARG A 202 -12.04 -2.45 -11.03
CA ARG A 202 -11.02 -1.43 -10.76
C ARG A 202 -10.68 -0.65 -12.02
N GLU A 203 -10.46 -1.35 -13.14
CA GLU A 203 -10.21 -0.73 -14.45
C GLU A 203 -11.41 0.14 -14.87
N GLY A 204 -12.64 -0.35 -14.71
CA GLY A 204 -13.85 0.42 -14.98
C GLY A 204 -14.03 1.65 -14.08
N LEU A 205 -13.69 1.55 -12.78
CA LEU A 205 -13.75 2.65 -11.82
C LEU A 205 -12.66 3.69 -12.11
N GLY A 206 -11.49 3.24 -12.57
CA GLY A 206 -10.39 4.10 -13.01
C GLY A 206 -10.67 4.80 -14.34
N ALA A 207 -11.38 4.13 -15.26
CA ALA A 207 -11.78 4.68 -16.56
C ALA A 207 -12.94 5.70 -16.48
N CYS A 208 -13.54 5.89 -15.30
CA CYS A 208 -14.60 6.87 -15.12
C CYS A 208 -14.09 8.29 -15.37
N LEU A 209 -14.71 8.96 -16.36
CA LEU A 209 -14.38 10.32 -16.77
C LEU A 209 -14.79 11.38 -15.73
N ASP A 210 -15.74 11.05 -14.87
CA ASP A 210 -16.26 11.90 -13.80
C ASP A 210 -16.23 11.17 -12.45
N LYS A 211 -15.25 11.51 -11.61
CA LYS A 211 -15.03 10.89 -10.30
C LYS A 211 -15.80 11.60 -9.17
N GLU A 212 -16.44 12.73 -9.47
CA GLU A 212 -17.17 13.55 -8.48
C GLU A 212 -18.69 13.35 -8.55
N ASP A 213 -19.18 12.59 -9.54
CA ASP A 213 -20.60 12.31 -9.72
C ASP A 213 -21.18 11.51 -8.53
N VAL A 214 -22.33 11.94 -8.01
CA VAL A 214 -23.05 11.28 -6.91
C VAL A 214 -23.37 9.82 -7.24
N GLN A 215 -23.63 9.50 -8.52
CA GLN A 215 -23.87 8.12 -8.94
C GLN A 215 -22.59 7.27 -8.88
N TYR A 216 -21.45 7.85 -9.24
CA TYR A 216 -20.15 7.18 -9.15
C TYR A 216 -19.76 6.92 -7.68
N VAL A 217 -19.95 7.90 -6.80
CA VAL A 217 -19.68 7.75 -5.36
C VAL A 217 -20.54 6.62 -4.76
N LYS A 218 -21.83 6.55 -5.11
CA LYS A 218 -22.71 5.45 -4.67
C LYS A 218 -22.24 4.07 -5.14
N LEU A 219 -21.76 3.95 -6.38
CA LEU A 219 -21.20 2.70 -6.88
C LEU A 219 -19.93 2.31 -6.11
N CYS A 220 -19.09 3.29 -5.78
CA CYS A 220 -17.90 3.07 -4.93
C CYS A 220 -18.28 2.62 -3.52
N GLU A 221 -19.27 3.25 -2.88
CA GLU A 221 -19.78 2.87 -1.56
C GLU A 221 -20.41 1.46 -1.56
N GLU A 222 -21.20 1.13 -2.59
CA GLU A 222 -21.76 -0.22 -2.76
C GLU A 222 -20.64 -1.26 -2.85
N PHE A 223 -19.57 -0.96 -3.60
CA PHE A 223 -18.42 -1.86 -3.71
C PHE A 223 -17.66 -2.02 -2.39
N GLN A 224 -17.42 -0.91 -1.69
CA GLN A 224 -16.81 -0.92 -0.36
C GLN A 224 -17.60 -1.80 0.61
N ARG A 225 -18.93 -1.69 0.62
CA ARG A 225 -19.80 -2.53 1.46
C ARG A 225 -19.69 -4.01 1.12
N ILE A 226 -19.62 -4.34 -0.18
CA ILE A 226 -19.41 -5.72 -0.63
C ILE A 226 -18.07 -6.23 -0.08
N LEU A 227 -16.97 -5.49 -0.23
CA LEU A 227 -15.66 -5.92 0.25
C LEU A 227 -15.57 -6.01 1.78
N GLN A 228 -16.13 -5.06 2.52
CA GLN A 228 -16.17 -5.06 3.99
C GLN A 228 -16.86 -6.30 4.55
N LYS A 229 -18.03 -6.67 4.00
CA LYS A 229 -18.78 -7.86 4.46
C LYS A 229 -17.98 -9.15 4.35
N HIS A 230 -17.03 -9.20 3.42
CA HIS A 230 -16.30 -10.42 3.09
C HIS A 230 -14.85 -10.43 3.59
N ASN A 231 -14.28 -9.31 4.05
CA ASN A 231 -12.93 -9.25 4.62
C ASN A 231 -12.81 -9.93 6.01
N THR A 232 -13.93 -10.33 6.62
CA THR A 232 -13.96 -10.83 8.01
C THR A 232 -14.17 -12.34 8.19
N GLN A 233 -14.24 -13.18 7.15
CA GLN A 233 -14.68 -14.57 7.35
C GLN A 233 -13.90 -15.61 6.55
N GLU A 234 -13.69 -16.77 7.18
CA GLU A 234 -13.37 -18.03 6.52
C GLU A 234 -14.40 -18.26 5.40
N MET A 235 -13.98 -18.03 4.17
CA MET A 235 -14.89 -18.09 3.04
C MET A 235 -15.33 -19.53 2.81
N SER A 236 -16.61 -19.80 3.10
CA SER A 236 -17.32 -20.95 2.53
C SER A 236 -17.47 -20.75 1.02
N GLN A 237 -17.55 -21.84 0.25
CA GLN A 237 -17.73 -21.79 -1.21
C GLN A 237 -18.99 -20.97 -1.59
N ASP A 238 -20.09 -21.13 -0.84
CA ASP A 238 -21.33 -20.38 -1.05
C ASP A 238 -21.17 -18.85 -0.86
N ALA A 239 -20.27 -18.44 0.03
CA ALA A 239 -19.99 -17.02 0.27
C ALA A 239 -19.18 -16.40 -0.88
N ILE A 240 -18.28 -17.19 -1.50
CA ILE A 240 -17.52 -16.78 -2.68
C ILE A 240 -18.47 -16.64 -3.88
N ASP A 241 -19.37 -17.59 -4.09
CA ASP A 241 -20.32 -17.55 -5.19
C ASP A 241 -21.28 -16.36 -5.09
N SER A 242 -21.79 -16.08 -3.87
CA SER A 242 -22.59 -14.88 -3.61
C SER A 242 -21.83 -13.59 -3.91
N LEU A 243 -20.56 -13.52 -3.52
CA LEU A 243 -19.69 -12.37 -3.78
C LEU A 243 -19.45 -12.18 -5.27
N ILE A 244 -19.20 -13.25 -6.03
CA ILE A 244 -19.05 -13.19 -7.48
C ILE A 244 -20.31 -12.62 -8.12
N VAL A 245 -21.50 -13.07 -7.71
CA VAL A 245 -22.78 -12.57 -8.25
C VAL A 245 -22.99 -11.09 -7.95
N GLN A 246 -22.73 -10.65 -6.71
CA GLN A 246 -22.85 -9.23 -6.33
C GLN A 246 -21.85 -8.35 -7.09
N THR A 247 -20.62 -8.82 -7.23
CA THR A 247 -19.54 -8.13 -7.95
C THR A 247 -19.87 -8.00 -9.44
N LYS A 248 -20.40 -9.06 -10.07
CA LYS A 248 -20.87 -9.02 -11.47
C LYS A 248 -21.98 -8.01 -11.69
N ALA A 249 -23.00 -8.00 -10.83
CA ALA A 249 -24.12 -7.08 -10.94
C ALA A 249 -23.67 -5.61 -10.81
N LEU A 250 -22.70 -5.35 -9.92
CA LEU A 250 -22.08 -4.04 -9.80
C LEU A 250 -21.30 -3.67 -11.07
N GLN A 251 -20.53 -4.61 -11.63
CA GLN A 251 -19.77 -4.40 -12.86
C GLN A 251 -20.68 -4.06 -14.05
N GLU A 252 -21.81 -4.75 -14.20
CA GLU A 252 -22.78 -4.45 -15.27
C GLU A 252 -23.34 -3.03 -15.14
N ARG A 253 -23.66 -2.59 -13.92
CA ARG A 253 -24.12 -1.23 -13.65
C ARG A 253 -23.03 -0.19 -13.95
N LEU A 254 -21.79 -0.47 -13.55
CA LEU A 254 -20.66 0.41 -13.83
C LEU A 254 -20.36 0.50 -15.33
N ASN A 255 -20.42 -0.63 -16.05
CA ASN A 255 -20.24 -0.67 -17.50
C ASN A 255 -21.35 0.11 -18.21
N ALA A 256 -22.61 -0.06 -17.80
CA ALA A 256 -23.71 0.72 -18.34
C ALA A 256 -23.56 2.23 -18.07
N TYR A 257 -23.09 2.59 -16.87
CA TYR A 257 -22.79 3.97 -16.50
C TYR A 257 -21.65 4.55 -17.35
N ASN A 258 -20.56 3.82 -17.52
CA ASN A 258 -19.42 4.23 -18.35
C ASN A 258 -19.80 4.32 -19.83
N ALA A 259 -20.54 3.36 -20.37
CA ALA A 259 -21.02 3.41 -21.76
C ALA A 259 -21.93 4.64 -21.99
N SER A 260 -22.81 4.97 -21.04
CA SER A 260 -23.62 6.19 -21.10
C SER A 260 -22.77 7.47 -21.10
N ASN A 261 -21.72 7.48 -20.28
CA ASN A 261 -20.75 8.58 -20.21
C ASN A 261 -19.97 8.72 -21.52
N GLU A 262 -19.49 7.62 -22.08
CA GLU A 262 -18.80 7.59 -23.38
C GLU A 262 -19.70 8.08 -24.51
N LEU A 263 -20.95 7.62 -24.59
CA LEU A 263 -21.91 8.10 -25.58
C LEU A 263 -22.18 9.59 -25.45
N THR A 264 -22.22 10.11 -24.22
CA THR A 264 -22.40 11.55 -23.99
C THR A 264 -21.13 12.33 -24.33
N CYS A 265 -19.96 11.79 -24.00
CA CYS A 265 -18.66 12.37 -24.33
C CYS A 265 -18.41 12.41 -25.84
N ALA A 266 -18.79 11.36 -26.56
CA ALA A 266 -18.68 11.25 -28.02
C ALA A 266 -19.45 12.37 -28.74
N LYS A 267 -20.58 12.80 -28.18
CA LYS A 267 -21.33 13.96 -28.69
C LYS A 267 -20.50 15.26 -28.54
N TYR A 268 -19.67 15.38 -27.52
CA TYR A 268 -18.83 16.56 -27.30
C TYR A 268 -17.42 16.45 -27.91
N ASN A 269 -17.26 15.72 -29.03
CA ASN A 269 -15.96 15.43 -29.66
C ASN A 269 -14.96 14.78 -28.70
N ASN A 270 -15.45 13.85 -27.85
CA ASN A 270 -14.66 13.14 -26.84
C ASN A 270 -14.00 14.06 -25.78
N ASP A 271 -14.60 15.22 -25.49
CA ASP A 271 -14.09 16.11 -24.44
C ASP A 271 -14.70 15.76 -23.06
N PRO A 272 -13.90 15.25 -22.11
CA PRO A 272 -14.38 14.87 -20.79
C PRO A 272 -14.86 16.07 -19.96
N LYS A 273 -14.39 17.30 -20.25
CA LYS A 273 -14.85 18.51 -19.54
C LYS A 273 -16.33 18.76 -19.77
N PHE A 274 -16.74 18.70 -21.04
CA PHE A 274 -18.13 18.97 -21.42
C PHE A 274 -19.09 17.85 -21.02
N LEU A 275 -18.59 16.63 -20.82
CA LEU A 275 -19.35 15.58 -20.16
C LEU A 275 -19.71 15.97 -18.71
N ARG A 276 -18.72 16.41 -17.91
CA ARG A 276 -18.94 16.85 -16.50
C ARG A 276 -19.87 18.04 -16.44
N ILE A 277 -19.64 19.04 -17.31
CA ILE A 277 -20.51 20.22 -17.43
C ILE A 277 -21.93 19.82 -17.84
N HIS A 278 -22.09 18.90 -18.79
CA HIS A 278 -23.40 18.38 -19.21
C HIS A 278 -24.15 17.73 -18.04
N LYS A 279 -23.48 16.89 -17.25
CA LYS A 279 -24.07 16.24 -16.07
C LYS A 279 -24.51 17.26 -15.02
N ARG A 280 -23.61 18.14 -14.58
CA ARG A 280 -23.93 19.18 -13.60
C ARG A 280 -25.05 20.11 -14.10
N THR A 281 -25.05 20.46 -15.38
CA THR A 281 -26.13 21.25 -16.01
C THR A 281 -27.47 20.51 -15.96
N LYS A 282 -27.47 19.19 -16.20
CA LYS A 282 -28.67 18.34 -16.15
C LYS A 282 -29.20 18.15 -14.72
N GLU A 283 -28.33 18.09 -13.71
CA GLU A 283 -28.74 18.03 -12.30
C GLU A 283 -29.49 19.28 -11.85
N HIS A 284 -29.06 20.45 -12.35
CA HIS A 284 -29.73 21.73 -12.09
C HIS A 284 -30.94 22.01 -12.99
N LEU A 285 -31.23 21.13 -13.97
CA LEU A 285 -32.39 21.24 -14.84
C LEU A 285 -33.60 20.56 -14.19
N ASN A 286 -34.74 21.25 -14.16
CA ASN A 286 -35.99 20.63 -13.72
C ASN A 286 -36.40 19.53 -14.72
N LYS A 287 -36.93 18.40 -14.21
CA LYS A 287 -37.38 17.25 -15.04
C LYS A 287 -38.36 17.64 -16.17
N ALA A 288 -39.03 18.78 -16.05
CA ALA A 288 -39.98 19.32 -17.02
C ALA A 288 -39.33 20.00 -18.26
N ASP A 289 -38.06 20.42 -18.18
CA ASP A 289 -37.34 21.18 -19.24
C ASP A 289 -36.48 20.28 -20.15
N SER A 290 -36.82 18.99 -20.26
CA SER A 290 -35.99 17.90 -20.83
C SER A 290 -35.76 17.94 -22.36
N ASN A 291 -35.55 19.11 -22.96
CA ASN A 291 -35.10 19.25 -24.34
C ASN A 291 -33.59 18.97 -24.43
N HIS A 292 -33.25 17.69 -24.50
CA HIS A 292 -31.86 17.22 -24.59
C HIS A 292 -31.12 17.76 -25.83
N SER A 293 -31.82 18.03 -26.95
CA SER A 293 -31.23 18.65 -28.15
C SER A 293 -30.80 20.09 -27.89
N ALA A 294 -31.68 20.89 -27.28
CA ALA A 294 -31.39 22.29 -26.97
C ALA A 294 -30.24 22.41 -25.97
N LEU A 295 -30.18 21.54 -24.96
CA LEU A 295 -29.07 21.53 -24.01
C LEU A 295 -27.73 21.22 -24.70
N TYR A 296 -27.73 20.25 -25.62
CA TYR A 296 -26.54 19.87 -26.37
C TYR A 296 -26.05 20.97 -27.31
N GLU A 297 -26.93 21.54 -28.14
CA GLU A 297 -26.61 22.60 -29.10
C GLU A 297 -26.00 23.83 -28.40
N ASN A 298 -26.61 24.25 -27.29
CA ASN A 298 -26.12 25.40 -26.52
C ASN A 298 -24.77 25.09 -25.84
N LEU A 299 -24.56 23.88 -25.32
CA LEU A 299 -23.27 23.51 -24.70
C LEU A 299 -22.14 23.39 -25.74
N ILE A 300 -22.40 22.88 -26.94
CA ILE A 300 -21.41 22.88 -28.03
C ILE A 300 -21.08 24.30 -28.47
N ALA A 301 -22.09 25.17 -28.62
CA ALA A 301 -21.85 26.55 -29.00
C ALA A 301 -21.02 27.31 -27.95
N ILE A 302 -21.17 26.96 -26.66
CA ILE A 302 -20.29 27.47 -25.59
C ILE A 302 -18.88 26.91 -25.76
N LYS A 303 -18.74 25.59 -25.97
CA LYS A 303 -17.45 24.92 -26.20
C LYS A 303 -16.66 25.60 -27.31
N GLU A 304 -17.24 25.72 -28.49
CA GLU A 304 -16.57 26.31 -29.66
C GLU A 304 -16.13 27.76 -29.38
N LYS A 305 -16.96 28.55 -28.69
CA LYS A 305 -16.61 29.94 -28.35
C LYS A 305 -15.46 30.01 -27.33
N VAL A 306 -15.47 29.16 -26.32
CA VAL A 306 -14.42 29.13 -25.28
C VAL A 306 -13.12 28.56 -25.84
N ASP A 307 -13.18 27.45 -26.58
CA ASP A 307 -12.02 26.83 -27.23
C ASP A 307 -11.32 27.80 -28.19
N ASN A 308 -12.08 28.49 -29.05
CA ASN A 308 -11.50 29.49 -29.95
C ASN A 308 -10.82 30.64 -29.18
N LYS A 309 -11.35 31.03 -28.02
CA LYS A 309 -10.74 32.09 -27.20
C LYS A 309 -9.48 31.63 -26.49
N VAL A 310 -9.46 30.41 -25.97
CA VAL A 310 -8.29 29.80 -25.34
C VAL A 310 -7.17 29.57 -26.37
N LEU A 311 -7.51 29.06 -27.56
CA LEU A 311 -6.55 28.87 -28.65
C LEU A 311 -5.91 30.18 -29.12
N ASN A 312 -6.69 31.25 -29.17
CA ASN A 312 -6.19 32.56 -29.61
C ASN A 312 -5.32 33.27 -28.56
N ASN A 313 -5.45 32.94 -27.27
CA ASN A 313 -4.66 33.57 -26.20
C ASN A 313 -4.46 32.59 -25.02
N LEU A 314 -3.45 31.73 -25.11
CA LEU A 314 -3.12 30.77 -24.05
C LEU A 314 -2.77 31.44 -22.71
N ASN A 315 -2.19 32.64 -22.74
CA ASN A 315 -1.84 33.44 -21.56
C ASN A 315 -3.09 33.91 -20.77
N LEU A 316 -4.31 33.74 -21.29
CA LEU A 316 -5.54 34.01 -20.54
C LEU A 316 -5.70 33.07 -19.35
N LEU A 317 -5.16 31.86 -19.43
CA LEU A 317 -5.26 30.84 -18.38
C LEU A 317 -4.36 31.15 -17.17
N GLU A 318 -3.42 32.08 -17.29
CA GLU A 318 -2.59 32.56 -16.17
C GLU A 318 -3.37 33.50 -15.25
N ASN A 319 -4.37 34.22 -15.79
CA ASN A 319 -5.21 35.15 -15.04
C ASN A 319 -6.60 34.55 -14.79
N GLU A 320 -6.69 33.66 -13.79
CA GLU A 320 -7.93 32.98 -13.37
C GLU A 320 -9.17 33.91 -13.26
N PRO A 321 -9.14 35.06 -12.55
CA PRO A 321 -10.33 35.91 -12.39
C PRO A 321 -10.77 36.60 -13.70
N TYR A 322 -9.82 36.87 -14.60
CA TYR A 322 -10.13 37.45 -15.91
C TYR A 322 -10.79 36.40 -16.82
N PHE A 323 -10.25 35.19 -16.83
CA PHE A 323 -10.79 34.06 -17.59
C PHE A 323 -12.21 33.70 -17.14
N GLU A 324 -12.49 33.67 -15.84
CA GLU A 324 -13.85 33.44 -15.31
C GLU A 324 -14.86 34.48 -15.80
N THR A 325 -14.45 35.75 -15.89
CA THR A 325 -15.32 36.85 -16.34
C THR A 325 -15.65 36.73 -17.83
N GLU A 326 -14.67 36.36 -18.65
CA GLU A 326 -14.83 36.12 -20.09
C GLU A 326 -15.71 34.89 -20.37
N VAL A 327 -15.45 33.75 -19.70
CA VAL A 327 -16.27 32.54 -19.82
C VAL A 327 -17.71 32.82 -19.41
N ARG A 328 -17.92 33.61 -18.34
CA ARG A 328 -19.26 34.06 -17.93
C ARG A 328 -19.93 34.90 -19.00
N ALA A 329 -19.24 35.83 -19.65
CA ALA A 329 -19.81 36.64 -20.72
C ALA A 329 -20.23 35.80 -21.93
N LEU A 330 -19.39 34.86 -22.36
CA LEU A 330 -19.62 34.00 -23.53
C LEU A 330 -20.71 32.96 -23.32
N SER A 331 -20.83 32.43 -22.09
CA SER A 331 -21.81 31.39 -21.74
C SER A 331 -23.17 31.95 -21.32
N LYS A 332 -23.27 33.23 -20.95
CA LYS A 332 -24.50 33.85 -20.41
C LYS A 332 -25.73 33.70 -21.31
N GLU A 333 -25.59 33.93 -22.61
CA GLU A 333 -26.71 33.90 -23.56
C GLU A 333 -27.24 32.46 -23.75
N HIS A 334 -26.31 31.54 -23.97
CA HIS A 334 -26.60 30.12 -24.19
C HIS A 334 -27.11 29.42 -22.93
N LEU A 335 -26.57 29.72 -21.75
CA LEU A 335 -27.08 29.18 -20.48
C LEU A 335 -28.45 29.79 -20.12
N LYS A 336 -28.69 31.07 -20.41
CA LYS A 336 -30.04 31.65 -20.28
C LYS A 336 -31.05 30.98 -21.21
N ALA A 337 -30.61 30.55 -22.39
CA ALA A 337 -31.45 29.81 -23.32
C ALA A 337 -31.80 28.40 -22.83
N ILE A 338 -30.91 27.76 -22.08
CA ILE A 338 -31.13 26.46 -21.43
C ILE A 338 -32.08 26.58 -20.23
N PHE A 339 -31.91 27.59 -19.38
CA PHE A 339 -32.65 27.74 -18.12
C PHE A 339 -33.85 28.70 -18.19
N LYS A 340 -34.47 28.89 -19.37
CA LYS A 340 -35.55 29.88 -19.59
C LYS A 340 -36.72 29.78 -18.62
N GLN A 341 -37.01 28.59 -18.08
CA GLN A 341 -38.17 28.33 -17.20
C GLN A 341 -37.79 28.03 -15.75
N SER A 342 -36.50 28.11 -15.39
CA SER A 342 -36.04 27.79 -14.03
C SER A 342 -36.17 29.00 -13.10
N PRO A 343 -36.69 28.85 -11.87
CA PRO A 343 -36.91 29.97 -10.95
C PRO A 343 -35.63 30.70 -10.52
N ASN A 344 -34.45 30.06 -10.65
CA ASN A 344 -33.14 30.58 -10.24
C ASN A 344 -32.12 30.68 -11.39
N THR A 345 -32.55 31.04 -12.61
CA THR A 345 -31.70 31.12 -13.81
C THR A 345 -30.41 31.93 -13.61
N THR A 346 -30.43 33.02 -12.85
CA THR A 346 -29.24 33.89 -12.69
C THR A 346 -28.14 33.27 -11.83
N ASP A 347 -28.51 32.48 -10.83
CA ASP A 347 -27.53 31.86 -9.93
C ASP A 347 -27.03 30.52 -10.49
N THR A 348 -27.91 29.75 -11.15
CA THR A 348 -27.50 28.53 -11.87
C THR A 348 -26.58 28.85 -13.04
N THR A 349 -26.85 29.92 -13.80
CA THR A 349 -25.95 30.37 -14.89
C THR A 349 -24.58 30.78 -14.37
N LYS A 350 -24.50 31.54 -13.26
CA LYS A 350 -23.22 31.91 -12.64
C LYS A 350 -22.44 30.68 -12.16
N HIS A 351 -23.13 29.71 -11.55
CA HIS A 351 -22.52 28.49 -11.04
C HIS A 351 -21.95 27.64 -12.18
N ILE A 352 -22.72 27.43 -13.24
CA ILE A 352 -22.27 26.65 -14.41
C ILE A 352 -21.15 27.37 -15.17
N SER A 353 -21.21 28.69 -15.33
CA SER A 353 -20.09 29.46 -15.91
C SER A 353 -18.81 29.31 -15.11
N HIS A 354 -18.90 29.32 -13.77
CA HIS A 354 -17.75 29.11 -12.89
C HIS A 354 -17.22 27.68 -12.99
N LEU A 355 -18.10 26.67 -13.02
CA LEU A 355 -17.71 25.27 -13.26
C LEU A 355 -17.01 25.08 -14.60
N ILE A 356 -17.50 25.71 -15.68
CA ILE A 356 -16.84 25.68 -16.98
C ILE A 356 -15.42 26.24 -16.84
N ALA A 357 -15.26 27.43 -16.26
CA ALA A 357 -13.94 28.04 -16.08
C ALA A 357 -12.99 27.16 -15.25
N GLN A 358 -13.49 26.57 -14.16
CA GLN A 358 -12.71 25.67 -13.31
C GLN A 358 -12.24 24.41 -14.04
N GLU A 359 -13.07 23.79 -14.89
CA GLU A 359 -12.64 22.61 -15.66
C GLU A 359 -11.50 22.94 -16.64
N TYR A 360 -11.52 24.13 -17.26
CA TYR A 360 -10.41 24.58 -18.13
C TYR A 360 -9.14 24.93 -17.34
N LEU A 361 -9.27 25.57 -16.16
CA LEU A 361 -8.14 25.86 -15.28
C LEU A 361 -7.51 24.59 -14.70
N ASN A 362 -8.33 23.62 -14.32
CA ASN A 362 -7.86 22.33 -13.82
C ASN A 362 -7.11 21.56 -14.91
N GLN A 363 -7.57 21.60 -16.16
CA GLN A 363 -6.84 21.01 -17.29
C GLN A 363 -5.48 21.70 -17.53
N TYR A 364 -5.43 23.04 -17.42
CA TYR A 364 -4.19 23.80 -17.53
C TYR A 364 -3.19 23.44 -16.42
N LYS A 365 -3.65 23.37 -15.16
CA LYS A 365 -2.82 22.98 -14.01
C LYS A 365 -2.32 21.53 -14.06
N GLN A 366 -3.08 20.65 -14.70
CA GLN A 366 -2.70 19.24 -14.91
C GLN A 366 -1.72 19.03 -16.09
N GLY A 367 -1.29 20.11 -16.76
CA GLY A 367 -0.25 20.05 -17.80
C GLY A 367 -0.69 19.46 -19.14
N ALA A 368 -2.00 19.21 -19.35
CA ALA A 368 -2.53 18.58 -20.57
C ALA A 368 -2.69 19.54 -21.77
N LEU A 369 -1.99 20.68 -21.76
CA LEU A 369 -1.99 21.71 -22.81
C LEU A 369 -0.63 21.88 -23.50
N THR A 370 0.30 20.93 -23.30
CA THR A 370 1.53 20.81 -24.11
C THR A 370 1.33 19.98 -25.36
#